data_AF-A0A971TKM7-F1
#
_entry.id   AF-A0A971TKM7-F1
#
_cell.length_a   1.000
_cell.length_b   1.000
_cell.length_c   1.000
_cell.angle_alpha   90.00
_cell.angle_beta   90.00
_cell.angle_gamma   90.00
#
_symmetry.space_group_name_H-M   'P 1'
#
loop_
_entity.id
_entity.type
_entity.pdbx_description
1 polymer ?
#
loop_
_entity_poly.entity_id
_entity_poly.type
_entity_poly.pdbx_seq_one_letter_code
_entity_poly.pdbx_strand_id
1 'polypeptide(L)'
;WHGRTAAYMADACPEATILSIDVMTWPPLCANDVNWFKNRRPNMRLLVGTVQQLEAFGIGKFDMILVDADHSYHKVKPDLESALRLLAPGGRLFAHDHCEDYPGVVQAVSEVCPGWKIIRAGDGCSLVELLKP
;
A
#
# COMPACT_ATOMS: atom_id res chain seq x y z
N TRP A 1 6.18 7.65 -3.20
CA TRP A 1 6.58 8.92 -2.56
C TRP A 1 7.94 8.73 -1.87
N HIS A 2 8.19 9.36 -0.71
CA HIS A 2 9.51 9.39 -0.05
C HIS A 2 9.94 8.10 0.68
N GLY A 3 9.13 7.03 0.71
CA GLY A 3 9.52 5.75 1.33
C GLY A 3 9.58 5.74 2.87
N ARG A 4 9.03 6.76 3.55
CA ARG A 4 9.08 6.85 5.03
C ARG A 4 8.34 5.72 5.72
N THR A 5 7.12 5.40 5.29
CA THR A 5 6.32 4.31 5.84
C THR A 5 7.02 2.97 5.67
N ALA A 6 7.56 2.71 4.48
CA ALA A 6 8.34 1.51 4.20
C ALA A 6 9.62 1.42 5.06
N ALA A 7 10.29 2.56 5.31
CA ALA A 7 11.44 2.62 6.21
C ALA A 7 11.07 2.31 7.66
N TYR A 8 9.95 2.84 8.15
CA TYR A 8 9.43 2.53 9.48
C TYR A 8 9.12 1.04 9.64
N MET A 9 8.45 0.44 8.66
CA MET A 9 8.17 -1.00 8.63
C MET A 9 9.46 -1.83 8.59
N ALA A 10 10.43 -1.41 7.79
CA ALA A 10 11.72 -2.05 7.66
C ALA A 10 12.52 -2.04 8.98
N ASP A 11 12.51 -0.92 9.70
CA ASP A 11 13.16 -0.78 11.01
C ASP A 11 12.43 -1.60 12.09
N ALA A 12 11.10 -1.63 12.06
CA ALA A 12 10.29 -2.38 13.01
C ALA A 12 10.37 -3.90 12.83
N CYS A 13 10.61 -4.37 11.60
CA CYS A 13 10.76 -5.79 11.28
C CYS A 13 11.97 -6.02 10.35
N PRO A 14 13.21 -6.05 10.90
CA PRO A 14 14.43 -6.18 10.10
C PRO A 14 14.51 -7.48 9.27
N GLU A 15 13.83 -8.54 9.72
CA GLU A 15 13.77 -9.84 9.03
C GLU A 15 12.82 -9.84 7.82
N ALA A 16 11.87 -8.89 7.76
CA ALA A 16 10.95 -8.80 6.64
C ALA A 16 11.62 -8.16 5.42
N THR A 17 11.25 -8.63 4.22
CA THR A 17 11.56 -7.90 2.98
C THR A 17 10.42 -6.94 2.67
N ILE A 18 10.73 -5.65 2.55
CA ILE A 18 9.73 -4.61 2.26
C ILE A 18 9.83 -4.21 0.79
N LEU A 19 8.80 -4.53 0.00
CA LEU A 19 8.69 -4.09 -1.39
C LEU A 19 7.82 -2.83 -1.49
N SER A 20 8.44 -1.70 -1.85
CA SER A 20 7.71 -0.50 -2.29
C SER A 20 7.42 -0.59 -3.78
N ILE A 21 6.22 -0.16 -4.18
CA ILE A 21 5.80 -0.04 -5.57
C ILE A 21 5.34 1.40 -5.79
N ASP A 22 5.94 2.10 -6.74
CA ASP A 22 5.55 3.46 -7.07
C ASP A 22 5.95 3.79 -8.51
N VAL A 23 5.13 4.58 -9.21
CA VAL A 23 5.46 5.03 -10.57
C VAL A 23 6.56 6.11 -10.58
N MET A 24 6.84 6.73 -9.43
CA MET A 24 7.85 7.77 -9.24
C MET A 24 7.67 8.98 -10.17
N THR A 25 6.44 9.29 -10.55
CA THR A 25 6.15 10.34 -11.56
C THR A 25 5.87 11.72 -10.97
N TRP A 26 5.73 11.86 -9.65
CA TRP A 26 5.28 13.13 -9.06
C TRP A 26 6.41 14.18 -9.07
N PRO A 27 6.19 15.37 -9.66
CA PRO A 27 7.23 16.36 -9.81
C PRO A 27 7.64 16.99 -8.46
N PRO A 28 8.93 17.36 -8.30
CA PRO A 28 10.00 17.16 -9.26
C PRO A 28 10.48 15.70 -9.25
N LEU A 29 10.47 15.06 -10.43
CA LEU A 29 10.77 13.64 -10.68
C LEU A 29 12.08 13.18 -10.02
N CYS A 30 13.04 14.08 -9.79
CA CYS A 30 14.31 13.79 -9.14
C CYS A 30 14.32 13.86 -7.61
N ALA A 31 13.33 14.49 -6.96
CA ALA A 31 13.32 14.64 -5.50
C ALA A 31 12.73 13.43 -4.77
N ASN A 32 11.71 12.79 -5.35
CA ASN A 32 11.04 11.66 -4.72
C ASN A 32 11.94 10.42 -4.65
N ASP A 33 12.63 10.11 -5.75
CA ASP A 33 13.59 9.01 -5.83
C ASP A 33 14.73 9.21 -4.83
N VAL A 34 15.31 10.42 -4.81
CA VAL A 34 16.38 10.79 -3.88
C VAL A 34 15.91 10.64 -2.43
N ASN A 35 14.71 11.07 -2.11
CA ASN A 35 14.17 10.94 -0.76
C ASN A 35 13.86 9.48 -0.39
N TRP A 36 13.39 8.66 -1.34
CA TRP A 36 13.24 7.23 -1.11
C TRP A 36 14.59 6.57 -0.84
N PHE A 37 15.63 6.88 -1.64
CA PHE A 37 16.98 6.37 -1.42
C PHE A 37 17.57 6.80 -0.08
N LYS A 38 17.29 8.03 0.39
CA LYS A 38 17.68 8.50 1.74
C LYS A 38 16.99 7.71 2.85
N ASN A 39 15.73 7.29 2.64
CA ASN A 39 14.98 6.52 3.63
C ASN A 39 15.21 5.01 3.53
N ARG A 40 15.90 4.53 2.48
CA ARG A 40 16.11 3.10 2.23
C ARG A 40 16.83 2.42 3.40
N ARG A 41 16.32 1.25 3.77
CA ARG A 41 16.96 0.27 4.67
C ARG A 41 17.48 -0.94 3.89
N PRO A 42 18.40 -1.74 4.44
CA PRO A 42 18.98 -2.90 3.74
C PRO A 42 17.95 -3.93 3.24
N ASN A 43 16.83 -4.07 3.94
CA ASN A 43 15.72 -4.99 3.63
C ASN A 43 14.60 -4.35 2.78
N MET A 44 14.79 -3.12 2.28
CA MET A 44 13.84 -2.47 1.37
C MET A 44 14.20 -2.72 -0.10
N ARG A 45 13.18 -2.94 -0.94
CA ARG A 45 13.26 -3.04 -2.40
C ARG A 45 12.26 -2.06 -3.01
N LEU A 46 12.58 -1.56 -4.20
CA LEU A 46 11.71 -0.68 -4.97
C LEU A 46 11.44 -1.33 -6.32
N LEU A 47 10.16 -1.45 -6.66
CA LEU A 47 9.69 -1.64 -8.03
C LEU A 47 9.17 -0.29 -8.53
N VAL A 48 9.79 0.23 -9.58
CA VAL A 48 9.28 1.43 -10.28
C VAL A 48 8.24 0.97 -11.29
N GLY A 49 6.97 1.29 -11.05
CA GLY A 49 5.83 0.78 -11.82
C GLY A 49 4.54 0.75 -11.02
N THR A 50 3.55 0.02 -11.51
CA THR A 50 2.26 -0.16 -10.85
C THR A 50 2.09 -1.56 -10.25
N VAL A 51 1.19 -1.70 -9.28
CA VAL A 51 0.87 -3.00 -8.69
C VAL A 51 0.23 -3.95 -9.71
N GLN A 52 -0.50 -3.43 -10.70
CA GLN A 52 -1.05 -4.25 -11.79
C GLN A 52 0.06 -4.85 -12.67
N GLN A 53 1.17 -4.13 -12.87
CA GLN A 53 2.34 -4.68 -13.57
C GLN A 53 2.99 -5.79 -12.76
N LEU A 54 3.19 -5.57 -11.45
CA LEU A 54 3.69 -6.62 -10.53
C LEU A 54 2.80 -7.87 -10.57
N GLU A 55 1.47 -7.68 -10.53
CA GLU A 55 0.48 -8.74 -10.61
C GLU A 55 0.58 -9.52 -11.93
N ALA A 56 0.64 -8.80 -13.06
CA ALA A 56 0.75 -9.41 -14.38
C ALA A 56 2.03 -10.26 -14.55
N PHE A 57 3.11 -9.90 -13.86
CA PHE A 57 4.34 -10.70 -13.84
C PHE A 57 4.27 -11.92 -12.91
N GLY A 58 3.17 -12.09 -12.16
CA GLY A 58 2.98 -13.21 -11.24
C GLY A 58 3.96 -13.20 -10.08
N ILE A 59 4.46 -12.02 -9.67
CA ILE A 59 5.51 -11.91 -8.67
C ILE A 59 4.90 -12.05 -7.27
N GLY A 60 4.99 -13.28 -6.75
CA GLY A 60 4.87 -13.60 -5.33
C GLY A 60 3.49 -13.45 -4.71
N LYS A 61 3.43 -13.78 -3.41
CA LYS A 61 2.33 -13.48 -2.50
C LYS A 61 2.92 -12.77 -1.28
N PHE A 62 2.15 -11.87 -0.69
CA PHE A 62 2.63 -11.04 0.41
C PHE A 62 1.81 -11.31 1.68
N ASP A 63 2.51 -11.44 2.81
CA ASP A 63 1.88 -11.64 4.13
C ASP A 63 1.18 -10.36 4.64
N MET A 64 1.62 -9.20 4.14
CA MET A 64 1.04 -7.91 4.44
C MET A 64 1.10 -7.01 3.21
N ILE A 65 0.02 -6.28 2.93
CA ILE A 65 -0.03 -5.25 1.89
C ILE A 65 -0.64 -3.97 2.47
N LEU A 66 0.02 -2.84 2.24
CA LEU A 66 -0.49 -1.50 2.53
C LEU A 66 -0.76 -0.78 1.21
N VAL A 67 -1.98 -0.31 1.01
CA VAL A 67 -2.36 0.55 -0.12
C VAL A 67 -2.45 1.99 0.35
N ASP A 68 -1.54 2.82 -0.17
CA ASP A 68 -1.42 4.27 0.08
C ASP A 68 -1.20 4.99 -1.26
N ALA A 69 -2.28 5.03 -2.06
CA ALA A 69 -2.29 5.57 -3.42
C ALA A 69 -2.51 7.11 -3.43
N ASP A 70 -3.01 7.69 -4.53
CA ASP A 70 -3.27 9.14 -4.64
C ASP A 70 -4.60 9.61 -4.00
N HIS A 71 -5.22 8.73 -3.21
CA HIS A 71 -6.50 8.93 -2.50
C HIS A 71 -7.73 9.15 -3.41
N SER A 72 -7.59 9.03 -4.73
CA SER A 72 -8.72 9.02 -5.65
C SER A 72 -9.28 7.61 -5.81
N TYR A 73 -10.61 7.50 -5.92
CA TYR A 73 -11.29 6.22 -6.20
C TYR A 73 -10.68 5.49 -7.41
N HIS A 74 -10.37 6.24 -8.47
CA HIS A 74 -9.87 5.70 -9.74
C HIS A 74 -8.48 5.07 -9.66
N LYS A 75 -7.65 5.45 -8.67
CA LYS A 75 -6.36 4.79 -8.43
C LYS A 75 -6.42 3.78 -7.29
N VAL A 76 -7.15 4.09 -6.22
CA VAL A 76 -7.23 3.24 -5.03
C VAL A 76 -7.93 1.92 -5.34
N LYS A 77 -9.05 1.94 -6.07
CA LYS A 77 -9.81 0.72 -6.40
C LYS A 77 -8.99 -0.34 -7.15
N PRO A 78 -8.37 -0.04 -8.31
CA PRO A 78 -7.59 -1.06 -9.03
C PRO A 78 -6.36 -1.53 -8.23
N ASP A 79 -5.81 -0.70 -7.35
CA ASP A 79 -4.70 -1.08 -6.48
C ASP A 79 -5.17 -2.04 -5.38
N LEU A 80 -6.32 -1.79 -4.74
CA LEU A 80 -6.94 -2.71 -3.78
C LEU A 80 -7.29 -4.06 -4.43
N GLU A 81 -7.86 -4.05 -5.64
CA GLU A 81 -8.19 -5.28 -6.38
C GLU A 81 -6.94 -6.12 -6.67
N SER A 82 -5.84 -5.48 -7.06
CA SER A 82 -4.56 -6.16 -7.32
C SER A 82 -3.93 -6.64 -6.01
N ALA A 83 -4.01 -5.84 -4.96
CA ALA A 83 -3.56 -6.20 -3.62
C ALA A 83 -4.27 -7.46 -3.12
N LEU A 84 -5.59 -7.57 -3.29
CA LEU A 84 -6.33 -8.78 -2.92
C LEU A 84 -5.84 -10.03 -3.65
N ARG A 85 -5.49 -9.89 -4.93
CA ARG A 85 -4.96 -11.00 -5.74
C ARG A 85 -3.52 -11.34 -5.39
N LEU A 86 -2.74 -10.40 -4.86
CA LEU A 86 -1.36 -10.61 -4.41
C LEU A 86 -1.24 -11.01 -2.93
N LEU A 87 -2.31 -10.89 -2.14
CA LEU A 87 -2.31 -11.22 -0.71
C LEU A 87 -2.18 -12.74 -0.51
N ALA A 88 -1.25 -13.15 0.36
CA ALA A 88 -1.11 -14.54 0.78
C ALA A 88 -2.35 -15.02 1.56
N PRO A 89 -2.66 -16.34 1.57
CA PRO A 89 -3.64 -16.89 2.50
C PRO A 89 -3.28 -16.52 3.94
N GLY A 90 -4.22 -15.92 4.68
CA GLY A 90 -3.99 -15.43 6.04
C GLY A 90 -3.24 -14.09 6.14
N GLY A 91 -2.86 -13.49 5.00
CA GLY A 91 -2.22 -12.18 4.97
C GLY A 91 -3.15 -11.05 5.38
N ARG A 92 -2.55 -9.91 5.75
CA ARG A 92 -3.27 -8.72 6.23
C ARG A 92 -3.24 -7.60 5.18
N LEU A 93 -4.41 -7.05 4.87
CA LEU A 93 -4.55 -5.92 3.98
C LEU A 93 -4.82 -4.65 4.78
N PHE A 94 -4.15 -3.57 4.42
CA PHE A 94 -4.35 -2.26 5.00
C PHE A 94 -4.63 -1.21 3.93
N ALA A 95 -5.53 -0.27 4.24
CA ALA A 95 -5.80 0.90 3.40
C ALA A 95 -5.53 2.18 4.20
N HIS A 96 -4.77 3.10 3.61
CA HIS A 96 -4.51 4.42 4.16
C HIS A 96 -5.70 5.35 3.87
N ASP A 97 -5.93 6.35 4.73
CA ASP A 97 -6.90 7.43 4.50
C ASP A 97 -8.36 6.98 4.30
N HIS A 98 -8.79 5.93 4.99
CA HIS A 98 -10.21 5.49 4.96
C HIS A 98 -11.08 6.36 5.90
N CYS A 99 -11.43 7.57 5.45
CA CYS A 99 -12.31 8.48 6.20
C CYS A 99 -13.08 9.47 5.30
N GLU A 100 -13.89 10.34 5.92
CA GLU A 100 -14.79 11.28 5.23
C GLU A 100 -14.06 12.29 4.34
N ASP A 101 -12.81 12.65 4.66
CA ASP A 101 -11.98 13.54 3.85
C ASP A 101 -11.56 12.89 2.51
N TYR A 102 -11.60 11.57 2.43
CA TYR A 102 -11.21 10.77 1.27
C TYR A 102 -12.33 9.80 0.87
N PRO A 103 -13.50 10.31 0.43
CA PRO A 103 -14.66 9.48 0.14
C PRO A 103 -14.41 8.46 -0.97
N GLY A 104 -13.48 8.75 -1.88
CA GLY A 104 -13.06 7.81 -2.93
C GLY A 104 -12.37 6.56 -2.37
N VAL A 105 -11.60 6.68 -1.29
CA VAL A 105 -11.00 5.54 -0.57
C VAL A 105 -12.09 4.72 0.10
N VAL A 106 -13.00 5.38 0.83
CA VAL A 106 -14.11 4.72 1.53
C VAL A 106 -14.98 3.93 0.55
N GLN A 107 -15.34 4.54 -0.58
CA GLN A 107 -16.09 3.87 -1.62
C GLN A 107 -15.34 2.67 -2.19
N ALA A 108 -14.06 2.84 -2.53
CA ALA A 108 -13.24 1.76 -3.09
C ALA A 108 -13.13 0.56 -2.14
N VAL A 109 -12.89 0.80 -0.84
CA VAL A 109 -12.83 -0.26 0.18
C VAL A 109 -14.18 -0.96 0.31
N SER A 110 -15.29 -0.21 0.38
CA SER A 110 -16.63 -0.80 0.49
C SER A 110 -17.00 -1.69 -0.69
N GLU A 111 -16.58 -1.34 -1.91
CA GLU A 111 -16.86 -2.12 -3.11
C GLU A 111 -15.94 -3.34 -3.26
N VAL A 112 -14.66 -3.19 -2.93
CA VAL A 112 -13.63 -4.23 -3.15
C VAL A 112 -13.59 -5.25 -2.01
N CYS A 113 -13.91 -4.83 -0.78
CA CYS A 113 -13.89 -5.66 0.42
C CYS A 113 -15.28 -5.78 1.08
N PRO A 114 -16.34 -6.19 0.35
CA PRO A 114 -17.68 -6.25 0.91
C PRO A 114 -17.75 -7.30 2.03
N GLY A 115 -18.29 -6.89 3.19
CA GLY A 115 -18.43 -7.77 4.36
C GLY A 115 -17.14 -8.04 5.14
N TRP A 116 -16.02 -7.42 4.77
CA TRP A 116 -14.79 -7.50 5.54
C TRP A 116 -14.91 -6.67 6.82
N LYS A 117 -14.28 -7.13 7.90
CA LYS A 117 -14.22 -6.36 9.13
C LYS A 117 -13.16 -5.27 9.00
N ILE A 118 -13.56 -4.04 9.28
CA ILE A 118 -12.69 -2.86 9.32
C ILE A 118 -12.24 -2.63 10.76
N ILE A 119 -10.92 -2.71 11.01
CA ILE A 119 -10.32 -2.35 12.30
C ILE A 119 -9.55 -1.05 12.11
N ARG A 120 -9.92 -0.01 12.84
CA ARG A 120 -9.20 1.28 12.81
C ARG A 120 -7.88 1.13 13.59
N ALA A 121 -6.79 1.55 12.95
CA ALA A 121 -5.48 1.70 13.58
C ALA A 121 -5.15 3.21 13.68
N GLY A 122 -5.03 3.74 14.89
CA GLY A 122 -4.71 5.15 15.14
C GLY A 122 -5.93 6.04 15.43
N ASP A 123 -5.76 7.35 15.27
CA ASP A 123 -6.50 8.40 15.98
C ASP A 123 -7.24 9.45 15.10
N GLY A 124 -7.43 9.25 13.79
CA GLY A 124 -8.21 10.23 13.01
C GLY A 124 -8.69 9.85 11.61
N CYS A 125 -7.81 9.32 10.75
CA CYS A 125 -8.15 8.92 9.36
C CYS A 125 -7.21 7.82 8.83
N SER A 126 -6.24 7.42 9.65
CA SER A 126 -4.87 7.16 9.18
C SER A 126 -4.74 5.81 8.49
N LEU A 127 -5.21 4.74 9.12
CA LEU A 127 -4.97 3.39 8.64
C LEU A 127 -6.10 2.47 9.09
N VAL A 128 -6.61 1.66 8.17
CA VAL A 128 -7.54 0.58 8.52
C VAL A 128 -6.96 -0.77 8.12
N GLU A 129 -7.09 -1.74 9.01
CA GLU A 129 -6.89 -3.16 8.69
C GLU A 129 -8.21 -3.74 8.17
N LEU A 130 -8.12 -4.46 7.06
CA LEU A 130 -9.23 -5.14 6.41
C LEU A 130 -9.06 -6.64 6.63
N LEU A 131 -10.00 -7.23 7.38
CA LEU A 131 -10.00 -8.67 7.66
C LEU A 131 -11.10 -9.38 6.86
N LYS A 132 -10.70 -10.42 6.12
CA LYS A 132 -11.63 -11.34 5.46
C LYS A 132 -12.58 -11.97 6.50
N PRO A 133 -13.85 -12.22 6.13
CA PRO A 133 -14.78 -12.96 6.96
C PRO A 133 -14.32 -14.41 7.21
#